data_AF-A0A243WA37-F1
#
_entry.id   AF-A0A243WA37-F1
#
_cell.length_a   1.000
_cell.length_b   1.000
_cell.length_c   1.000
_cell.angle_alpha   90.00
_cell.angle_beta   90.00
_cell.angle_gamma   90.00
#
_symmetry.space_group_name_H-M   'P 1'
#
loop_
_entity.id
_entity.type
_entity.pdbx_description
1 polymer ?
#
loop_
_entity_poly.entity_id
_entity_poly.type
_entity_poly.pdbx_seq_one_letter_code
_entity_poly.pdbx_strand_id
1 'polypeptide(L)'
;MNTSVNDIGTEPTGVPVGGKGGKLIAASDCGGCHREGEKLLGPAYVAVAEKYPDTKANIDMLAKKVITGGKGNWGEIAMTPHPDLKEADAKEMVTYILSLK
;
A
#
# COMPACT_ATOMS: atom_id res chain seq x y z
N MET A 1 0.91 22.83 35.47
CA MET A 1 2.39 22.71 35.52
C MET A 1 2.75 21.36 34.95
N ASN A 2 3.68 21.41 34.00
CA ASN A 2 4.16 20.35 33.13
C ASN A 2 4.80 19.19 33.93
N THR A 3 4.49 17.95 33.55
CA THR A 3 5.49 16.87 33.58
C THR A 3 5.40 16.12 32.26
N SER A 4 6.13 16.67 31.29
CA SER A 4 6.64 16.02 30.12
C SER A 4 7.42 14.76 30.51
N VAL A 5 7.07 13.64 29.90
CA VAL A 5 8.02 12.58 29.54
C VAL A 5 7.73 12.22 28.09
N ASN A 6 8.71 12.52 27.23
CA ASN A 6 8.81 11.99 25.88
C ASN A 6 9.44 10.59 25.92
N ASP A 7 9.22 9.88 24.81
CA ASP A 7 9.99 8.74 24.30
C ASP A 7 9.68 7.35 24.85
N ILE A 8 8.70 6.71 24.20
CA ILE A 8 8.91 5.34 23.70
C ILE A 8 8.21 5.19 22.35
N GLY A 9 9.01 5.13 21.29
CA GLY A 9 8.57 4.61 20.02
C GLY A 9 8.28 3.12 20.15
N THR A 10 7.11 2.69 19.72
CA THR A 10 6.86 1.38 19.10
C THR A 10 5.47 1.42 18.48
N GLU A 11 5.40 0.90 17.26
CA GLU A 11 4.29 0.92 16.33
C GLU A 11 2.98 0.37 16.90
N PRO A 12 1.80 0.78 16.42
CA PRO A 12 0.66 -0.11 16.44
C PRO A 12 0.81 -1.07 15.24
N THR A 13 1.54 -2.16 15.43
CA THR A 13 1.38 -3.38 14.62
C THR A 13 0.01 -3.96 14.92
N GLY A 14 -1.01 -3.46 14.22
CA GLY A 14 -2.39 -3.82 14.49
C GLY A 14 -3.38 -3.08 13.61
N VAL A 15 -3.08 -2.99 12.32
CA VAL A 15 -4.02 -2.52 11.30
C VAL A 15 -5.00 -3.67 11.05
N PRO A 16 -6.30 -3.51 11.36
CA PRO A 16 -7.26 -4.60 11.25
C PRO A 16 -7.38 -5.09 9.81
N VAL A 17 -7.32 -6.41 9.63
CA VAL A 17 -7.57 -7.11 8.37
C VAL A 17 -8.99 -6.74 7.90
N GLY A 18 -9.09 -6.00 6.79
CA GLY A 18 -10.34 -5.35 6.33
C GLY A 18 -10.45 -3.85 6.64
N GLY A 19 -9.35 -3.20 7.01
CA GLY A 19 -9.27 -1.80 7.42
C GLY A 19 -9.44 -0.76 6.31
N LYS A 20 -9.17 0.50 6.66
CA LYS A 20 -9.32 1.70 5.81
C LYS A 20 -8.72 1.52 4.40
N GLY A 21 -7.57 0.87 4.28
CA GLY A 21 -6.91 0.60 3.00
C GLY A 21 -7.74 -0.16 1.97
N GLY A 22 -8.38 -1.26 2.36
CA GLY A 22 -9.22 -2.05 1.45
C GLY A 22 -10.43 -1.26 0.94
N LYS A 23 -11.05 -0.44 1.83
CA LYS A 23 -12.17 0.44 1.44
C LYS A 23 -11.73 1.52 0.45
N LEU A 24 -10.55 2.09 0.66
CA LEU A 24 -9.97 3.08 -0.25
C LEU A 24 -9.68 2.48 -1.62
N ILE A 25 -9.10 1.28 -1.68
CA ILE A 25 -8.87 0.55 -2.95
C ILE A 25 -10.19 0.28 -3.67
N ALA A 26 -11.21 -0.21 -2.96
CA ALA A 26 -12.51 -0.52 -3.54
C ALA A 26 -13.25 0.72 -4.06
N ALA A 27 -13.01 1.90 -3.45
CA ALA A 27 -13.56 3.18 -3.88
C ALA A 27 -12.74 3.87 -4.98
N SER A 28 -11.60 3.29 -5.37
CA SER A 28 -10.68 3.84 -6.37
C SER A 28 -10.72 3.06 -7.68
N ASP A 29 -9.97 3.53 -8.68
CA ASP A 29 -9.85 2.91 -9.99
C ASP A 29 -8.90 1.70 -10.04
N CYS A 30 -8.30 1.33 -8.89
CA CYS A 30 -7.31 0.25 -8.79
C CYS A 30 -7.81 -1.09 -9.36
N GLY A 31 -9.11 -1.39 -9.19
CA GLY A 31 -9.76 -2.61 -9.67
C GLY A 31 -9.84 -2.76 -11.19
N GLY A 32 -9.53 -1.70 -11.95
CA GLY A 32 -9.40 -1.77 -13.41
C GLY A 32 -8.10 -2.45 -13.87
N CYS A 33 -7.06 -2.43 -13.03
CA CYS A 33 -5.73 -2.93 -13.37
C CYS A 33 -5.25 -4.06 -12.47
N HIS A 34 -5.78 -4.16 -11.25
CA HIS A 34 -5.36 -5.11 -10.23
C HIS A 34 -6.53 -5.94 -9.72
N ARG A 35 -6.22 -7.16 -9.28
CA ARG A 35 -7.13 -8.05 -8.56
C ARG A 35 -6.42 -8.60 -7.34
N GLU A 36 -7.17 -9.14 -6.40
CA GLU A 36 -6.61 -9.69 -5.18
C GLU A 36 -5.68 -10.88 -5.47
N GLY A 37 -6.21 -11.94 -6.09
CA GLY A 37 -5.51 -13.21 -6.28
C GLY A 37 -5.01 -13.49 -7.71
N GLU A 38 -5.32 -12.65 -8.69
CA GLU A 38 -4.97 -12.91 -10.09
C GLU A 38 -4.26 -11.71 -10.74
N LYS A 39 -3.34 -12.00 -11.67
CA LYS A 39 -2.70 -10.96 -12.48
C LYS A 39 -3.67 -10.51 -13.57
N LEU A 40 -3.81 -9.19 -13.73
CA LEU A 40 -4.57 -8.57 -14.82
C LEU A 40 -3.61 -7.75 -15.70
N LEU A 41 -3.62 -6.42 -15.57
CA LEU A 41 -2.62 -5.55 -16.18
C LEU A 41 -1.43 -5.35 -15.23
N GLY A 42 -1.74 -5.08 -13.97
CA GLY A 42 -0.82 -5.09 -12.85
C GLY A 42 -0.73 -6.46 -12.19
N PRO A 43 0.23 -6.65 -11.26
CA PRO A 43 0.30 -7.86 -10.44
C PRO A 43 -0.94 -8.03 -9.56
N ALA A 44 -1.23 -9.27 -9.18
CA ALA A 44 -2.17 -9.57 -8.10
C ALA A 44 -1.70 -8.90 -6.80
N TYR A 45 -2.61 -8.44 -5.96
CA TYR A 45 -2.25 -7.86 -4.65
C TYR A 45 -1.51 -8.86 -3.77
N VAL A 46 -1.92 -10.13 -3.77
CA VAL A 46 -1.22 -11.20 -3.03
C VAL A 46 0.23 -11.36 -3.50
N ALA A 47 0.50 -11.26 -4.81
CA ALA A 47 1.86 -11.34 -5.33
C ALA A 47 2.73 -10.18 -4.85
N VAL A 48 2.15 -8.98 -4.70
CA VAL A 48 2.85 -7.83 -4.10
C VAL A 48 3.17 -8.12 -2.63
N ALA A 49 2.22 -8.67 -1.87
CA ALA A 49 2.39 -9.04 -0.48
C ALA A 49 3.47 -10.13 -0.26
N GLU A 50 3.56 -11.09 -1.18
CA GLU A 50 4.59 -12.13 -1.17
C GLU A 50 5.97 -11.57 -1.50
N LYS A 51 6.08 -10.64 -2.46
CA LYS A 51 7.36 -10.07 -2.90
C LYS A 51 7.96 -9.10 -1.89
N TYR A 52 7.14 -8.31 -1.20
CA TYR A 52 7.59 -7.23 -0.32
C TYR A 52 7.21 -7.53 1.14
N PRO A 53 8.19 -7.63 2.06
CA PRO A 53 7.90 -7.72 3.49
C PRO A 53 7.10 -6.52 4.00
N ASP A 54 6.17 -6.77 4.92
CA ASP A 54 5.39 -5.72 5.58
C ASP A 54 6.29 -4.95 6.56
N THR A 55 6.89 -3.88 6.05
CA THR A 55 7.80 -3.02 6.78
C THR A 55 7.50 -1.57 6.42
N LYS A 56 7.73 -0.64 7.35
CA LYS A 56 7.55 0.79 7.11
C LYS A 56 8.27 1.28 5.84
N ALA A 57 9.49 0.80 5.59
CA ALA A 57 10.26 1.17 4.41
C ALA A 57 9.58 0.73 3.09
N ASN A 58 9.02 -0.48 3.05
CA ASN A 58 8.28 -0.96 1.88
C ASN A 58 6.94 -0.25 1.72
N ILE A 59 6.24 0.03 2.83
CA ILE A 59 5.00 0.80 2.80
C ILE A 59 5.25 2.19 2.20
N ASP A 60 6.26 2.91 2.70
CA ASP A 60 6.63 4.24 2.20
C ASP A 60 7.04 4.21 0.71
N MET A 61 7.85 3.23 0.32
CA MET A 61 8.32 3.07 -1.06
C MET A 61 7.20 2.75 -2.04
N LEU A 62 6.34 1.79 -1.69
CA LEU A 62 5.22 1.35 -2.54
C LEU A 62 4.14 2.43 -2.60
N ALA A 63 3.84 3.12 -1.50
CA ALA A 63 2.88 4.23 -1.51
C ALA A 63 3.35 5.35 -2.46
N LYS A 64 4.65 5.67 -2.45
CA LYS A 64 5.23 6.60 -3.41
C LYS A 64 5.11 6.08 -4.85
N LYS A 65 5.34 4.78 -5.09
CA LYS A 65 5.14 4.17 -6.41
C LYS A 65 3.70 4.28 -6.91
N VAL A 66 2.71 4.08 -6.04
CA VAL A 66 1.28 4.28 -6.35
C VAL A 66 1.04 5.72 -6.85
N ILE A 67 1.55 6.71 -6.13
CA ILE A 67 1.34 8.12 -6.47
C ILE A 67 2.09 8.51 -7.75
N THR A 68 3.35 8.10 -7.89
CA THR A 68 4.19 8.54 -9.02
C THR A 68 4.14 7.65 -10.24
N GLY A 69 3.48 6.50 -10.16
CA GLY A 69 3.57 5.43 -11.15
C GLY A 69 4.93 4.73 -11.16
N GLY A 70 5.08 3.76 -12.06
CA GLY A 70 6.34 3.03 -12.21
C GLY A 70 6.29 1.91 -13.24
N LYS A 71 7.47 1.41 -13.63
CA LYS A 71 7.65 0.29 -14.58
C LYS A 71 8.82 -0.62 -14.16
N GLY A 72 8.91 -1.81 -14.74
CA GLY A 72 10.08 -2.69 -14.65
C GLY A 72 10.05 -3.75 -13.54
N ASN A 73 9.32 -3.53 -12.44
CA ASN A 73 9.27 -4.49 -11.33
C ASN A 73 8.39 -5.73 -11.61
N TRP A 74 7.45 -5.62 -12.55
CA TRP A 74 6.39 -6.61 -12.81
C TRP A 74 6.15 -6.89 -14.30
N GLY A 75 7.02 -6.35 -15.17
CA GLY A 75 6.91 -6.41 -16.62
C GLY A 75 7.11 -5.06 -17.29
N GLU A 76 6.78 -5.01 -18.57
CA GLU A 76 6.94 -3.83 -19.43
C GLU A 76 5.80 -2.82 -19.27
N ILE A 77 4.63 -3.26 -18.80
CA ILE A 77 3.47 -2.40 -18.56
C ILE A 77 3.78 -1.48 -17.38
N ALA A 78 3.72 -0.17 -17.63
CA ALA A 78 3.87 0.84 -16.61
C ALA A 78 2.53 1.07 -15.88
N MET A 79 2.59 1.20 -14.56
CA MET A 79 1.47 1.69 -13.76
C MET A 79 1.38 3.21 -13.90
N THR A 80 0.20 3.69 -14.32
CA THR A 80 -0.11 5.14 -14.43
C THR A 80 0.01 5.81 -13.05
N PRO A 81 0.52 7.05 -12.96
CA PRO A 81 0.55 7.80 -11.71
C PRO A 81 -0.86 8.10 -11.17
N HIS A 82 -1.00 8.10 -9.85
CA HIS A 82 -2.21 8.55 -9.13
C HIS A 82 -1.88 9.78 -8.26
N PRO A 83 -1.62 10.96 -8.85
CA PRO A 83 -1.12 12.14 -8.14
C PRO A 83 -2.13 12.75 -7.16
N ASP A 84 -3.42 12.46 -7.34
CA ASP A 84 -4.49 12.98 -6.50
C ASP A 84 -4.64 12.19 -5.18
N LEU A 85 -3.97 11.04 -5.05
CA LEU A 85 -3.95 10.29 -3.81
C LEU A 85 -3.07 10.96 -2.77
N LYS A 86 -3.64 11.17 -1.58
CA LYS A 86 -2.86 11.60 -0.41
C LYS A 86 -1.91 10.48 0.01
N GLU A 87 -0.69 10.85 0.39
CA GLU A 87 0.33 9.89 0.83
C GLU A 87 -0.16 9.01 1.99
N ALA A 88 -0.88 9.58 2.96
CA ALA A 88 -1.44 8.82 4.06
C ALA A 88 -2.45 7.75 3.60
N ASP A 89 -3.30 8.07 2.61
CA ASP A 89 -4.28 7.11 2.08
C ASP A 89 -3.57 6.02 1.25
N ALA A 90 -2.58 6.39 0.44
CA ALA A 90 -1.77 5.43 -0.30
C ALA A 90 -1.02 4.45 0.64
N LYS A 91 -0.53 4.93 1.79
CA LYS A 91 0.07 4.05 2.82
C LYS A 91 -0.94 3.07 3.38
N GLU A 92 -2.14 3.53 3.75
CA GLU A 92 -3.21 2.63 4.22
C GLU A 92 -3.56 1.55 3.18
N MET A 93 -3.67 1.93 1.90
CA MET A 93 -3.91 0.99 0.80
C MET A 93 -2.79 -0.05 0.68
N VAL A 94 -1.53 0.39 0.71
CA VAL A 94 -0.37 -0.50 0.61
C VAL A 94 -0.25 -1.42 1.82
N THR A 95 -0.46 -0.90 3.02
CA THR A 95 -0.51 -1.68 4.25
C THR A 95 -1.56 -2.78 4.16
N TYR A 96 -2.75 -2.47 3.65
CA TYR A 96 -3.75 -3.51 3.36
C TYR A 96 -3.22 -4.54 2.36
N ILE A 97 -2.63 -4.10 1.23
CA ILE A 97 -2.08 -5.01 0.22
C ILE A 97 -1.05 -5.98 0.83
N LEU A 98 -0.10 -5.47 1.63
CA LEU A 98 0.96 -6.31 2.23
C LEU A 98 0.44 -7.28 3.30
N SER A 99 -0.78 -7.07 3.80
CA SER A 99 -1.46 -7.96 4.75
C SER A 99 -2.19 -9.15 4.11
N LEU A 100 -2.30 -9.21 2.78
CA LEU A 100 -3.10 -10.21 2.04
C LEU A 100 -2.44 -11.59 1.87
N LYS A 101 -1.52 -11.97 2.76
CA LYS A 101 -0.77 -13.23 2.69
C LYS A 101 -1.03 -14.14 3.87
#